data_AF-T2JR99-F1
#
_entry.id   AF-T2JR99-F1
#
_cell.length_a   1.000
_cell.length_b   1.000
_cell.length_c   1.000
_cell.angle_alpha   90.00
_cell.angle_beta   90.00
_cell.angle_gamma   90.00
#
_symmetry.space_group_name_H-M   'P 1'
#
loop_
_entity.id
_entity.type
_entity.pdbx_description
1 polymer ?
#
loop_
_entity_poly.entity_id
_entity_poly.type
_entity_poly.pdbx_seq_one_letter_code
_entity_poly.pdbx_strand_id
1 'polypeptide(L)'
;MLPIAQEDSFFEEYFATPQNVDFSQLCTTYNVEHILIKNWTQLEQLLSPLPSTGIRVLELKTDRKRDALWLQNNLAKLSKN
;
A
#
# COMPACT_ATOMS: atom_id res chain seq x y z
N MET A 1 9.01 12.86 -10.45
CA MET A 1 7.60 13.17 -10.13
C MET A 1 7.00 14.02 -11.23
N LEU A 2 5.69 13.91 -11.44
CA LEU A 2 4.99 14.78 -12.38
C LEU A 2 5.02 16.23 -11.88
N PRO A 3 5.23 17.25 -12.73
CA PRO A 3 5.23 18.65 -12.31
C PRO A 3 3.94 19.07 -11.58
N ILE A 4 2.79 18.54 -12.00
CA ILE A 4 1.46 18.82 -11.41
C ILE A 4 1.33 18.35 -9.95
N ALA A 5 2.21 17.48 -9.47
CA ALA A 5 2.22 17.07 -8.06
C ALA A 5 2.59 18.20 -7.08
N GLN A 6 3.05 19.35 -7.58
CA GLN A 6 3.29 20.55 -6.77
C GLN A 6 1.99 21.32 -6.48
N GLU A 7 0.95 21.09 -7.28
CA GLU A 7 -0.38 21.71 -7.13
C GLU A 7 -1.29 20.80 -6.29
N ASP A 8 -1.05 20.77 -4.98
CA ASP A 8 -1.63 19.78 -4.06
C ASP A 8 -3.14 19.59 -4.19
N SER A 9 -3.93 20.67 -4.29
CA SER A 9 -5.40 20.57 -4.35
C SER A 9 -5.89 19.87 -5.63
N PHE A 10 -5.35 20.26 -6.79
CA PHE A 10 -5.72 19.64 -8.07
C PHE A 10 -5.17 18.24 -8.18
N PHE A 11 -3.95 18.02 -7.68
CA PHE A 11 -3.35 16.70 -7.68
C PHE A 11 -4.16 15.73 -6.83
N GLU A 12 -4.61 16.13 -5.64
CA GLU A 12 -5.39 15.24 -4.78
C GLU A 12 -6.72 14.85 -5.43
N GLU A 13 -7.43 15.84 -5.98
CA GLU A 13 -8.78 15.66 -6.53
C GLU A 13 -8.80 14.86 -7.83
N TYR A 14 -7.82 15.09 -8.73
CA TYR A 14 -7.86 14.57 -10.09
C TYR A 14 -6.80 13.49 -10.38
N PHE A 15 -5.76 13.35 -9.56
CA PHE A 15 -4.69 12.38 -9.78
C PHE A 15 -4.55 11.36 -8.66
N ALA A 16 -4.45 11.80 -7.40
CA ALA A 16 -4.34 10.87 -6.27
C ALA A 16 -5.67 10.15 -6.03
N THR A 17 -6.78 10.89 -6.09
CA THR A 17 -8.16 10.37 -6.00
C THR A 17 -8.34 9.36 -4.86
N PRO A 18 -8.03 9.72 -3.60
CA PRO A 18 -8.00 8.76 -2.50
C PRO A 18 -9.36 8.06 -2.33
N GLN A 19 -9.35 6.73 -2.45
CA GLN A 19 -10.53 5.91 -2.26
C GLN A 19 -10.56 5.37 -0.82
N ASN A 20 -11.57 5.75 -0.05
CA ASN A 20 -11.75 5.31 1.33
C ASN A 20 -12.52 3.97 1.35
N VAL A 21 -11.82 2.87 1.07
CA VAL A 21 -12.41 1.53 1.00
C VAL A 21 -12.11 0.73 2.28
N ASP A 22 -13.12 0.06 2.83
CA ASP A 22 -12.94 -0.95 3.87
C ASP A 22 -12.71 -2.33 3.23
N PHE A 23 -11.45 -2.72 3.11
CA PHE A 23 -11.06 -4.01 2.54
C PHE A 23 -11.59 -5.21 3.35
N SER A 24 -11.85 -5.05 4.65
CA SER A 24 -12.37 -6.14 5.48
C SER A 24 -13.78 -6.52 5.04
N GLN A 25 -14.64 -5.52 4.80
CA GLN A 25 -16.00 -5.73 4.30
C GLN A 25 -16.00 -6.28 2.87
N LEU A 26 -15.12 -5.77 2.01
CA LEU A 26 -15.01 -6.26 0.64
C LEU A 26 -14.60 -7.75 0.62
N CYS A 27 -13.58 -8.14 1.40
CA CYS A 27 -13.13 -9.52 1.46
C CYS A 27 -14.20 -10.45 2.06
N THR A 28 -14.92 -9.97 3.09
CA THR A 28 -16.01 -10.73 3.72
C THR A 28 -17.14 -11.04 2.72
N THR A 29 -17.45 -10.12 1.81
CA THR A 29 -18.45 -10.34 0.74
C THR A 29 -18.14 -11.57 -0.12
N TYR A 30 -16.86 -11.86 -0.34
CA TYR A 30 -16.39 -13.00 -1.13
C TYR A 30 -15.90 -14.17 -0.28
N ASN A 31 -16.16 -14.14 1.04
CA ASN A 31 -15.73 -15.16 1.99
C ASN A 31 -14.20 -15.40 1.96
N VAL A 32 -13.43 -14.31 1.79
CA VAL A 32 -11.96 -14.30 1.77
C VAL A 32 -11.45 -13.80 3.12
N GLU A 33 -10.47 -14.51 3.71
CA GLU A 33 -9.79 -14.07 4.93
C GLU A 33 -9.05 -12.75 4.69
N HIS A 34 -9.27 -11.77 5.55
CA HIS A 34 -8.57 -10.47 5.52
C HIS A 34 -7.82 -10.24 6.82
N ILE A 35 -6.55 -9.86 6.73
CA ILE A 35 -5.70 -9.54 7.87
C ILE A 35 -5.04 -8.18 7.62
N LEU A 36 -5.35 -7.21 8.48
CA LEU A 36 -4.64 -5.94 8.53
C LEU A 36 -3.32 -6.09 9.30
N ILE A 37 -2.21 -5.97 8.58
CA ILE A 37 -0.85 -6.08 9.11
C ILE A 37 -0.53 -4.86 9.99
N LYS A 38 0.02 -5.11 11.18
CA LYS A 38 0.37 -4.10 12.19
C LYS A 38 1.87 -3.85 12.31
N ASN A 39 2.70 -4.80 11.91
CA ASN A 39 4.15 -4.70 11.96
C ASN A 39 4.82 -5.71 11.01
N TRP A 40 6.12 -5.55 10.79
CA TRP A 40 6.92 -6.39 9.89
C TRP A 40 7.01 -7.85 10.33
N THR A 41 7.15 -8.11 11.64
CA THR A 41 7.21 -9.48 12.16
C THR A 41 5.93 -10.26 11.86
N GLN A 42 4.76 -9.63 12.00
CA GLN A 42 3.48 -10.23 11.64
C GLN A 42 3.41 -10.52 10.14
N LEU A 43 3.89 -9.62 9.28
CA LEU A 43 3.92 -9.84 7.84
C LEU A 43 4.79 -11.06 7.50
N GLU A 44 6.02 -11.13 8.02
CA GLU A 44 6.94 -12.23 7.79
C GLU A 44 6.34 -13.58 8.18
N GLN A 45 5.74 -13.66 9.37
CA GLN A 45 5.05 -14.87 9.85
C GLN A 45 3.87 -15.27 8.97
N LEU A 46 3.17 -14.28 8.39
CA LEU A 46 2.03 -14.51 7.49
C LEU A 46 2.43 -14.62 6.03
N LEU A 47 3.70 -14.51 5.64
CA LEU A 47 4.15 -14.83 4.28
C LEU A 47 4.54 -16.31 4.17
N SER A 48 4.88 -16.97 5.28
CA SER A 48 5.24 -18.39 5.32
C SER A 48 4.80 -19.04 6.64
N PRO A 49 3.88 -20.02 6.62
CA PRO A 49 3.37 -20.73 5.45
C PRO A 49 2.22 -20.01 4.73
N LEU A 50 2.04 -20.31 3.45
CA LEU A 50 0.86 -19.92 2.67
C LEU A 50 -0.39 -20.68 3.17
N PRO A 51 -1.62 -20.17 2.91
CA PRO A 51 -2.83 -20.94 3.18
C PRO A 51 -2.80 -22.28 2.45
N SER A 52 -3.21 -23.35 3.12
CA SER A 52 -3.24 -24.70 2.53
C SER A 52 -4.32 -24.83 1.44
N THR A 53 -5.34 -23.98 1.47
CA THR A 53 -6.41 -23.89 0.47
C THR A 53 -6.90 -22.45 0.35
N GLY A 54 -7.52 -22.12 -0.80
CA GLY A 54 -8.11 -20.80 -1.03
C GLY A 54 -7.08 -19.67 -1.12
N ILE A 55 -7.53 -18.46 -0.77
CA ILE A 55 -6.71 -17.23 -0.76
C ILE A 55 -6.93 -16.46 0.55
N ARG A 56 -5.93 -15.68 0.94
CA ARG A 56 -6.03 -14.67 2.00
C ARG A 56 -5.52 -13.32 1.50
N VAL A 57 -6.09 -12.24 2.01
CA VAL A 57 -5.64 -10.88 1.76
C VAL A 57 -4.89 -10.37 2.99
N LEU A 58 -3.60 -10.06 2.81
CA LEU A 58 -2.80 -9.35 3.81
C LEU A 58 -2.76 -7.87 3.41
N GLU A 59 -3.46 -7.01 4.16
CA GLU A 59 -3.47 -5.57 3.91
C GLU A 59 -2.34 -4.88 4.66
N LEU A 60 -1.47 -4.18 3.93
CA LEU A 60 -0.44 -3.31 4.50
C LEU A 60 -0.81 -1.85 4.23
N LYS A 61 -1.21 -1.12 5.27
CA LYS A 61 -1.47 0.32 5.17
C LYS A 61 -0.16 1.10 5.18
N THR A 62 0.08 1.84 4.11
CA THR A 62 1.26 2.69 3.92
C THR A 62 0.88 4.15 3.82
N ASP A 63 1.88 5.02 3.84
CA ASP A 63 1.72 6.46 3.62
C ASP A 63 2.34 6.84 2.28
N ARG A 64 1.49 7.09 1.30
CA ARG A 64 1.91 7.41 -0.06
C ARG A 64 2.75 8.68 -0.16
N LYS A 65 2.55 9.67 0.73
CA LYS A 65 3.31 10.93 0.69
C LYS A 65 4.72 10.68 1.20
N ARG A 66 4.86 9.91 2.28
CA ARG A 66 6.17 9.47 2.79
C ARG A 66 6.92 8.62 1.77
N ASP A 67 6.24 7.69 1.10
CA ASP A 67 6.84 6.84 0.06
C ASP A 67 7.35 7.67 -1.14
N ALA A 68 6.54 8.60 -1.65
CA ALA A 68 6.93 9.48 -2.74
C ALA A 68 8.16 10.34 -2.39
N LEU A 69 8.21 10.88 -1.16
CA LEU A 69 9.35 11.64 -0.66
C LEU A 69 10.60 10.75 -0.53
N TRP A 70 10.45 9.53 -0.01
CA TRP A 70 11.55 8.58 0.08
C TRP A 70 12.12 8.27 -1.31
N LEU A 71 11.27 8.01 -2.30
CA LEU A 71 11.71 7.74 -3.67
C LEU A 71 12.46 8.95 -4.26
N GLN A 72 11.91 10.16 -4.13
CA GLN A 72 12.56 11.38 -4.62
C GLN A 72 13.97 11.56 -4.03
N ASN A 73 14.14 11.27 -2.74
CA ASN A 73 15.40 11.48 -2.04
C ASN A 73 16.43 10.37 -2.27
N ASN A 74 16.01 9.18 -2.70
CA ASN A 74 16.88 8.01 -2.77
C ASN A 74 17.10 7.48 -4.18
N LEU A 75 16.22 7.75 -5.15
CA LEU A 75 16.32 7.21 -6.50
C LEU A 75 17.67 7.51 -7.18
N ALA A 76 18.14 8.76 -7.11
CA ALA A 76 19.43 9.15 -7.67
C ALA A 76 20.65 8.57 -6.93
N LYS A 77 20.47 8.12 -5.68
CA LYS A 77 21.52 7.42 -4.91
C LYS A 77 21.59 5.95 -5.30
N LEU A 78 20.44 5.34 -5.58
CA LEU A 78 20.33 3.93 -5.99
C LEU A 78 20.88 3.70 -7.40
N SER A 79 20.82 4.70 -8.28
CA SER A 79 21.32 4.60 -9.66
C SER A 79 22.84 4.78 -9.82
N LYS A 80 23.58 5.04 -8.74
CA LYS A 80 25.02 5.34 -8.78
C LYS A 80 25.92 4.14 -8.42
N ASN A 81 25.38 2.93 -8.45
CA ASN A 81 26.13 1.68 -8.28
C ASN A 81 26.16 0.90 -9.60
#